data_AF-A0A7S3QF88-F1
#
_entry.id   AF-A0A7S3QF88-F1
#
_cell.length_a   1.000
_cell.length_b   1.000
_cell.length_c   1.000
_cell.angle_alpha   90.00
_cell.angle_beta   90.00
_cell.angle_gamma   90.00
#
_symmetry.space_group_name_H-M   'P 1'
#
loop_
_entity.id
_entity.type
_entity.pdbx_description
1 polymer ?
#
loop_
_entity_poly.entity_id
_entity_poly.type
_entity_poly.pdbx_seq_one_letter_code
_entity_poly.pdbx_strand_id
1 'polypeptide(L)'
;MSDVEPPEKEWLKKVVLEEEDGRLQLDFYQSRWDDNPTTDEDVTTVIHDDAQTLQDDKVHHINFQGCKFITDYSLILIGETFRHILTLHLGGCTSITEEGISKVLNRNPNITFLTFVECKKVNGDAALQSVVDYCPSIETLYASGVGITTVPANIVALQKLKELNLLGNNITVVPRSILDLPTECKLLFDYNPLQEPPVSVIKDGRDAMIAYYEDLEKGARISNKLKFVLLGTGEAGKTTIANILNGQTDNYMPAKDDRTIHLDLMTLPIHKDGHEPITLTVYDCGGQSKYAAGQVQFITSVGLYLLVVSADETDAFNITRFLVILQARAPGAVVQIVLSKTDTFISSSEIENKKDWIDKHVKKFQRNNSKNNNMHKSEPLNIQEDIIDVSAKDAPVDTRDDITNRIFELSDASPPILPSVRQNVPMRWLAFERFLMAISAYGLTDTSKLCEAIKG
;
A
#
# COMPACT_ATOMS: atom_id res chain seq x y z
N MET A 1 -44.42 36.26 -5.79
CA MET A 1 -43.06 36.37 -5.26
C MET A 1 -42.16 35.90 -6.37
N SER A 2 -41.28 36.80 -6.80
CA SER A 2 -40.43 36.73 -7.98
C SER A 2 -39.61 35.45 -8.06
N ASP A 3 -39.64 34.84 -9.25
CA ASP A 3 -38.58 33.98 -9.77
C ASP A 3 -37.27 34.77 -9.68
N VAL A 4 -36.46 34.46 -8.67
CA VAL A 4 -35.08 34.91 -8.62
C VAL A 4 -34.33 33.86 -9.42
N GLU A 5 -33.98 34.20 -10.67
CA GLU A 5 -32.97 33.44 -11.42
C GLU A 5 -31.77 33.23 -10.49
N PRO A 6 -31.26 31.99 -10.36
CA PRO A 6 -30.05 31.76 -9.58
C PRO A 6 -28.98 32.74 -10.10
N PRO A 7 -28.19 33.35 -9.20
CA PRO A 7 -27.21 34.36 -9.60
C PRO A 7 -26.34 33.78 -10.72
N GLU A 8 -26.23 34.49 -11.85
CA GLU A 8 -25.34 34.11 -12.96
C GLU A 8 -23.99 33.73 -12.35
N LYS A 9 -23.58 32.48 -12.56
CA LYS A 9 -22.29 31.98 -12.08
C LYS A 9 -21.18 32.65 -12.89
N GLU A 10 -20.80 33.85 -12.48
CA GLU A 10 -19.86 34.74 -13.18
C GLU A 10 -18.48 34.08 -13.42
N TRP A 11 -18.16 33.05 -12.64
CA TRP A 11 -16.94 32.24 -12.82
C TRP A 11 -16.99 31.33 -14.06
N LEU A 12 -18.17 30.90 -14.53
CA LEU A 12 -18.31 30.08 -15.74
C LEU A 12 -17.77 30.79 -16.99
N LYS A 13 -17.81 32.13 -17.01
CA LYS A 13 -17.27 32.97 -18.10
C LYS A 13 -15.74 32.88 -18.24
N LYS A 14 -15.04 32.20 -17.30
CA LYS A 14 -13.58 32.01 -17.30
C LYS A 14 -13.15 30.57 -17.55
N VAL A 15 -14.11 29.66 -17.79
CA VAL A 15 -13.84 28.24 -18.02
C VAL A 15 -13.24 28.02 -19.40
N VAL A 16 -13.68 28.77 -20.41
CA VAL A 16 -13.16 28.69 -21.77
C VAL A 16 -11.90 29.53 -21.87
N LEU A 17 -10.76 28.87 -22.10
CA LEU A 17 -9.45 29.50 -22.29
C LEU A 17 -9.00 29.27 -23.74
N GLU A 18 -8.45 30.31 -24.38
CA GLU A 18 -7.90 30.23 -25.73
C GLU A 18 -6.36 30.21 -25.67
N GLU A 19 -5.75 29.26 -26.37
CA GLU A 19 -4.31 29.13 -26.53
C GLU A 19 -3.79 30.00 -27.68
N GLU A 20 -2.48 30.26 -27.71
CA GLU A 20 -1.85 31.10 -28.74
C GLU A 20 -2.02 30.56 -30.17
N ASP A 21 -2.24 29.26 -30.33
CA ASP A 21 -2.46 28.59 -31.62
C ASP A 21 -3.95 28.48 -32.02
N GLY A 22 -4.85 29.06 -31.24
CA GLY A 22 -6.30 29.08 -31.48
C GLY A 22 -7.05 27.83 -30.97
N ARG A 23 -6.37 26.93 -30.25
CA ARG A 23 -7.02 25.83 -29.53
C ARG A 23 -7.72 26.35 -28.28
N LEU A 24 -8.71 25.59 -27.83
CA LEU A 24 -9.51 25.88 -26.65
C LEU A 24 -9.29 24.83 -25.56
N GLN A 25 -9.24 25.32 -24.33
CA GLN A 25 -9.26 24.55 -23.10
C GLN A 25 -10.56 24.86 -22.33
N LEU A 26 -11.17 23.82 -21.78
CA LEU A 26 -12.26 23.91 -20.81
C LEU A 26 -11.71 23.62 -19.41
N ASP A 27 -11.57 24.64 -18.57
CA ASP A 27 -11.04 24.51 -17.21
C ASP A 27 -12.09 24.73 -16.13
N PHE A 28 -12.62 23.63 -15.60
CA PHE A 28 -13.56 23.58 -14.49
C PHE A 28 -12.87 23.25 -13.15
N TYR A 29 -11.54 23.36 -13.06
CA TYR A 29 -10.79 23.01 -11.86
C TYR A 29 -11.42 23.55 -10.57
N GLN A 30 -11.55 22.69 -9.57
CA GLN A 30 -12.04 23.07 -8.25
C GLN A 30 -11.02 22.78 -7.14
N SER A 31 -10.73 23.82 -6.36
CA SER A 31 -9.95 23.71 -5.15
C SER A 31 -10.79 23.14 -4.00
N ARG A 32 -10.13 22.67 -2.93
CA ARG A 32 -10.81 22.20 -1.71
C ARG A 32 -11.59 23.31 -0.98
N TRP A 33 -11.36 24.58 -1.33
CA TRP A 33 -11.89 25.76 -0.66
C TRP A 33 -12.95 26.49 -1.50
N ASP A 34 -13.35 25.95 -2.64
CA ASP A 34 -14.30 26.61 -3.52
C ASP A 34 -15.73 26.45 -2.96
N ASP A 35 -16.42 27.57 -2.78
CA ASP A 35 -17.76 27.62 -2.20
C ASP A 35 -18.87 27.21 -3.19
N ASN A 36 -18.56 27.20 -4.49
CA ASN A 36 -19.51 26.91 -5.57
C ASN A 36 -19.13 25.63 -6.32
N PRO A 37 -19.77 24.48 -6.05
CA PRO A 37 -19.46 23.24 -6.74
C PRO A 37 -19.90 23.28 -8.21
N THR A 38 -19.05 22.74 -9.11
CA THR A 38 -19.39 22.51 -10.51
C THR A 38 -20.28 21.29 -10.63
N THR A 39 -21.43 21.44 -11.28
CA THR A 39 -22.39 20.35 -11.54
C THR A 39 -22.48 20.02 -13.03
N ASP A 40 -23.15 18.92 -13.36
CA ASP A 40 -23.44 18.55 -14.75
C ASP A 40 -24.22 19.63 -15.52
N GLU A 41 -25.09 20.38 -14.83
CA GLU A 41 -25.85 21.50 -15.41
C GLU A 41 -24.91 22.64 -15.83
N ASP A 42 -23.87 22.92 -15.04
CA ASP A 42 -22.87 23.94 -15.37
C ASP A 42 -22.09 23.59 -16.64
N VAL A 43 -21.67 22.33 -16.76
CA VAL A 43 -20.99 21.81 -17.96
C VAL A 43 -21.90 21.90 -19.18
N THR A 44 -23.17 21.53 -19.01
CA THR A 44 -24.20 21.61 -20.06
C THR A 44 -24.41 23.05 -20.52
N THR A 45 -24.45 23.99 -19.57
CA THR A 45 -24.63 25.42 -19.84
C THR A 45 -23.48 25.96 -20.67
N VAL A 46 -22.22 25.71 -20.25
CA VAL A 46 -21.04 26.15 -21.00
C VAL A 46 -21.00 25.57 -22.41
N ILE A 47 -21.29 24.27 -22.56
CA ILE A 47 -21.27 23.62 -23.88
C ILE A 47 -22.35 24.19 -24.82
N HIS A 48 -23.54 24.50 -24.30
CA HIS A 48 -24.64 25.02 -25.12
C HIS A 48 -24.56 26.52 -25.38
N ASP A 49 -24.23 27.33 -24.37
CA ASP A 49 -24.18 28.79 -24.49
C ASP A 49 -23.00 29.25 -25.36
N ASP A 50 -21.87 28.55 -25.30
CA ASP A 50 -20.67 28.84 -26.10
C ASP A 50 -20.54 27.94 -27.35
N ALA A 51 -21.63 27.30 -27.81
CA ALA A 51 -21.59 26.32 -28.90
C ALA A 51 -21.01 26.86 -30.23
N GLN A 52 -21.08 28.18 -30.49
CA GLN A 52 -20.44 28.77 -31.68
C GLN A 52 -18.90 28.84 -31.55
N THR A 53 -18.41 29.02 -30.33
CA THR A 53 -16.99 29.15 -30.00
C THR A 53 -16.36 27.76 -29.82
N LEU A 54 -17.05 26.87 -29.10
CA LEU A 54 -16.64 25.50 -28.77
C LEU A 54 -16.86 24.53 -29.93
N GLN A 55 -16.18 24.77 -31.04
CA GLN A 55 -16.18 23.85 -32.18
C GLN A 55 -15.36 22.59 -31.84
N ASP A 56 -15.81 21.44 -32.37
CA ASP A 56 -15.22 20.11 -32.12
C ASP A 56 -13.70 20.05 -32.32
N ASP A 57 -13.21 20.71 -33.37
CA ASP A 57 -11.82 20.73 -33.77
C ASP A 57 -10.96 21.72 -32.97
N LYS A 58 -11.57 22.55 -32.11
CA LYS A 58 -10.86 23.53 -31.30
C LYS A 58 -10.59 23.05 -29.88
N VAL A 59 -11.48 22.27 -29.29
CA VAL A 59 -11.37 21.84 -27.87
C VAL A 59 -10.46 20.62 -27.75
N HIS A 60 -9.27 20.81 -27.17
CA HIS A 60 -8.27 19.75 -27.00
C HIS A 60 -8.00 19.41 -25.52
N HIS A 61 -8.29 20.34 -24.62
CA HIS A 61 -7.92 20.24 -23.22
C HIS A 61 -9.16 20.39 -22.34
N ILE A 62 -9.46 19.38 -21.52
CA ILE A 62 -10.59 19.42 -20.59
C ILE A 62 -10.09 19.10 -19.18
N ASN A 63 -10.37 19.99 -18.23
CA ASN A 63 -9.99 19.85 -16.85
C ASN A 63 -11.21 19.90 -15.92
N PHE A 64 -11.50 18.76 -15.29
CA PHE A 64 -12.52 18.60 -14.26
C PHE A 64 -11.92 18.29 -12.88
N GLN A 65 -10.61 18.51 -12.70
CA GLN A 65 -9.96 18.13 -11.47
C GLN A 65 -10.62 18.81 -10.25
N GLY A 66 -10.99 18.01 -9.26
CA GLY A 66 -11.67 18.46 -8.05
C GLY A 66 -13.19 18.62 -8.15
N CYS A 67 -13.79 18.50 -9.35
CA CYS A 67 -15.23 18.56 -9.55
C CYS A 67 -15.92 17.32 -8.94
N LYS A 68 -16.37 17.41 -7.70
CA LYS A 68 -16.98 16.27 -6.98
C LYS A 68 -18.41 15.95 -7.40
N PHE A 69 -19.09 16.91 -8.05
CA PHE A 69 -20.52 16.85 -8.36
C PHE A 69 -20.82 16.68 -9.85
N ILE A 70 -19.80 16.54 -10.69
CA ILE A 70 -20.00 16.03 -12.05
C ILE A 70 -20.16 14.51 -12.01
N THR A 71 -20.99 13.98 -12.88
CA THR A 71 -21.24 12.55 -13.03
C THR A 71 -20.85 12.07 -14.43
N ASP A 72 -21.11 10.80 -14.72
CA ASP A 72 -20.92 10.24 -16.04
C ASP A 72 -21.69 10.99 -17.13
N TYR A 73 -22.75 11.73 -16.76
CA TYR A 73 -23.48 12.60 -17.68
C TYR A 73 -22.56 13.62 -18.36
N SER A 74 -21.75 14.36 -17.58
CA SER A 74 -20.79 15.32 -18.15
C SER A 74 -19.76 14.62 -19.05
N LEU A 75 -19.26 13.45 -18.64
CA LEU A 75 -18.27 12.70 -19.44
C LEU A 75 -18.84 12.16 -20.75
N ILE A 76 -20.10 11.74 -20.74
CA ILE A 76 -20.81 11.31 -21.94
C ILE A 76 -21.05 12.52 -22.85
N LEU A 77 -21.51 13.64 -22.30
CA LEU A 77 -21.78 14.87 -23.05
C LEU A 77 -20.51 15.38 -23.75
N ILE A 78 -19.37 15.47 -23.06
CA ILE A 78 -18.11 15.90 -23.70
C ILE A 78 -17.66 14.89 -24.77
N GLY A 79 -17.82 13.58 -24.54
CA GLY A 79 -17.43 12.55 -25.51
C GLY A 79 -18.32 12.53 -26.76
N GLU A 80 -19.59 12.93 -26.62
CA GLU A 80 -20.51 13.11 -27.76
C GLU A 80 -20.23 14.40 -28.53
N THR A 81 -19.73 15.43 -27.85
CA THR A 81 -19.51 16.77 -28.40
C THR A 81 -18.13 16.94 -29.04
N PHE A 82 -17.07 16.47 -28.37
CA PHE A 82 -15.67 16.69 -28.75
C PHE A 82 -14.94 15.38 -29.05
N ARG A 83 -14.35 15.26 -30.23
CA ARG A 83 -13.63 14.09 -30.75
C ARG A 83 -12.12 14.30 -30.85
N HIS A 84 -11.64 15.51 -30.58
CA HIS A 84 -10.22 15.88 -30.68
C HIS A 84 -9.55 16.14 -29.33
N ILE A 85 -10.15 15.68 -28.22
CA ILE A 85 -9.56 15.77 -26.87
C ILE A 85 -8.19 15.08 -26.85
N LEU A 86 -7.18 15.82 -26.37
CA LEU A 86 -5.80 15.36 -26.15
C LEU A 86 -5.49 15.18 -24.66
N THR A 87 -6.04 16.04 -23.79
CA THR A 87 -5.80 15.95 -22.35
C THR A 87 -7.10 15.99 -21.57
N LEU A 88 -7.24 15.03 -20.65
CA LEU A 88 -8.41 14.92 -19.79
C LEU A 88 -8.00 14.78 -18.32
N HIS A 89 -8.39 15.73 -17.49
CA HIS A 89 -8.12 15.71 -16.07
C HIS A 89 -9.38 15.43 -15.26
N LEU A 90 -9.43 14.29 -14.58
CA LEU A 90 -10.57 13.83 -13.77
C LEU A 90 -10.20 13.64 -12.30
N GLY A 91 -8.98 14.00 -11.89
CA GLY A 91 -8.50 13.75 -10.53
C GLY A 91 -9.44 14.33 -9.46
N GLY A 92 -9.85 13.51 -8.49
CA GLY A 92 -10.75 13.92 -7.42
C GLY A 92 -12.23 14.04 -7.82
N CYS A 93 -12.62 13.65 -9.04
CA CYS A 93 -14.03 13.49 -9.41
C CYS A 93 -14.59 12.24 -8.72
N THR A 94 -15.28 12.43 -7.60
CA THR A 94 -15.75 11.31 -6.75
C THR A 94 -17.10 10.72 -7.18
N SER A 95 -17.78 11.33 -8.15
CA SER A 95 -19.13 10.94 -8.58
C SER A 95 -19.20 10.32 -9.97
N ILE A 96 -18.07 10.29 -10.70
CA ILE A 96 -17.93 9.57 -11.97
C ILE A 96 -17.62 8.08 -11.73
N THR A 97 -17.86 7.25 -12.74
CA THR A 97 -17.52 5.83 -12.77
C THR A 97 -16.67 5.49 -14.00
N GLU A 98 -16.18 4.25 -14.07
CA GLU A 98 -15.49 3.72 -15.24
C GLU A 98 -16.37 3.75 -16.50
N GLU A 99 -17.70 3.73 -16.37
CA GLU A 99 -18.61 3.76 -17.52
C GLU A 99 -18.50 5.11 -18.23
N GLY A 100 -18.61 6.22 -17.48
CA GLY A 100 -18.43 7.56 -18.03
C GLY A 100 -17.04 7.77 -18.66
N ILE A 101 -15.99 7.28 -17.98
CA ILE A 101 -14.62 7.33 -18.52
C ILE A 101 -14.56 6.54 -19.84
N SER A 102 -15.02 5.30 -19.87
CA SER A 102 -15.00 4.47 -21.08
C SER A 102 -15.76 5.11 -22.25
N LYS A 103 -16.84 5.85 -21.97
CA LYS A 103 -17.63 6.56 -22.98
C LYS A 103 -16.87 7.70 -23.65
N VAL A 104 -16.13 8.51 -22.90
CA VAL A 104 -15.28 9.55 -23.50
C VAL A 104 -14.07 8.92 -24.21
N LEU A 105 -13.39 7.95 -23.60
CA LEU A 105 -12.19 7.35 -24.19
C LEU A 105 -12.47 6.70 -25.56
N ASN A 106 -13.61 6.02 -25.73
CA ASN A 106 -13.94 5.36 -26.99
C ASN A 106 -14.19 6.33 -28.17
N ARG A 107 -14.45 7.62 -27.90
CA ARG A 107 -14.62 8.66 -28.91
C ARG A 107 -13.34 9.45 -29.17
N ASN A 108 -12.36 9.36 -28.28
CA ASN A 108 -11.15 10.17 -28.27
C ASN A 108 -9.87 9.31 -28.26
N PRO A 109 -9.55 8.59 -29.36
CA PRO A 109 -8.39 7.70 -29.42
C PRO A 109 -7.02 8.43 -29.41
N ASN A 110 -7.04 9.76 -29.56
CA ASN A 110 -5.85 10.61 -29.61
C ASN A 110 -5.47 11.21 -28.26
N ILE A 111 -6.16 10.87 -27.17
CA ILE A 111 -5.79 11.32 -25.82
C ILE A 111 -4.33 10.92 -25.53
N THR A 112 -3.52 11.91 -25.17
CA THR A 112 -2.11 11.79 -24.80
C THR A 112 -1.91 11.90 -23.29
N PHE A 113 -2.80 12.58 -22.57
CA PHE A 113 -2.73 12.74 -21.12
C PHE A 113 -4.08 12.43 -20.48
N LEU A 114 -4.08 11.53 -19.49
CA LEU A 114 -5.27 11.18 -18.73
C LEU A 114 -4.93 11.05 -17.24
N THR A 115 -5.75 11.67 -16.39
CA THR A 115 -5.70 11.45 -14.94
C THR A 115 -7.09 11.18 -14.39
N PHE A 116 -7.22 10.16 -13.55
CA PHE A 116 -8.42 9.85 -12.76
C PHE A 116 -8.03 9.44 -11.32
N VAL A 117 -7.04 10.15 -10.77
CA VAL A 117 -6.52 9.93 -9.41
C VAL A 117 -7.60 10.19 -8.35
N GLU A 118 -7.66 9.36 -7.30
CA GLU A 118 -8.60 9.48 -6.18
C GLU A 118 -10.10 9.50 -6.59
N CYS A 119 -10.45 8.95 -7.76
CA CYS A 119 -11.83 8.77 -8.21
C CYS A 119 -12.49 7.56 -7.54
N LYS A 120 -13.00 7.76 -6.32
CA LYS A 120 -13.44 6.68 -5.40
C LYS A 120 -14.52 5.72 -5.92
N LYS A 121 -15.35 6.15 -6.88
CA LYS A 121 -16.43 5.32 -7.46
C LYS A 121 -16.03 4.59 -8.75
N VAL A 122 -14.86 4.89 -9.29
CA VAL A 122 -14.35 4.25 -10.50
C VAL A 122 -13.87 2.86 -10.15
N ASN A 123 -14.33 1.84 -10.89
CA ASN A 123 -13.67 0.55 -10.92
C ASN A 123 -12.32 0.69 -11.65
N GLY A 124 -11.23 0.73 -10.88
CA GLY A 124 -9.88 0.97 -11.39
C GLY A 124 -9.43 -0.04 -12.45
N ASP A 125 -9.75 -1.33 -12.31
CA ASP A 125 -9.36 -2.37 -13.27
C ASP A 125 -10.06 -2.19 -14.62
N ALA A 126 -11.36 -1.89 -14.59
CA ALA A 126 -12.16 -1.66 -15.81
C ALA A 126 -11.80 -0.34 -16.52
N ALA A 127 -11.51 0.71 -15.75
CA ALA A 127 -10.98 1.97 -16.29
C ALA A 127 -9.58 1.76 -16.90
N LEU A 128 -8.72 1.05 -16.15
CA LEU A 128 -7.53 0.30 -16.58
C LEU A 128 -7.62 -0.18 -18.03
N GLN A 129 -8.50 -1.16 -18.20
CA GLN A 129 -8.72 -1.84 -19.47
C GLN A 129 -9.23 -0.89 -20.55
N SER A 130 -10.14 0.03 -20.23
CA SER A 130 -10.67 0.99 -21.19
C SER A 130 -9.58 1.90 -21.77
N VAL A 131 -8.60 2.31 -20.98
CA VAL A 131 -7.45 3.08 -21.48
C VAL A 131 -6.63 2.26 -22.47
N VAL A 132 -6.35 1.00 -22.14
CA VAL A 132 -5.60 0.09 -23.01
C VAL A 132 -6.33 -0.16 -24.33
N ASP A 133 -7.66 -0.30 -24.28
CA ASP A 133 -8.48 -0.65 -25.44
C ASP A 133 -8.71 0.55 -26.39
N TYR A 134 -8.84 1.76 -25.86
CA TYR A 134 -9.26 2.93 -26.66
C TYR A 134 -8.18 3.99 -26.90
N CYS A 135 -7.11 4.06 -26.10
CA CYS A 135 -6.17 5.18 -26.13
C CYS A 135 -4.73 4.76 -26.50
N PRO A 136 -4.46 4.32 -27.75
CA PRO A 136 -3.12 3.90 -28.16
C PRO A 136 -2.10 5.04 -28.22
N SER A 137 -2.55 6.30 -28.22
CA SER A 137 -1.69 7.49 -28.23
C SER A 137 -1.33 8.02 -26.84
N ILE A 138 -1.78 7.37 -25.77
CA ILE A 138 -1.53 7.83 -24.40
C ILE A 138 -0.03 7.89 -24.10
N GLU A 139 0.42 9.03 -23.61
CA GLU A 139 1.81 9.29 -23.21
C GLU A 139 1.96 9.34 -21.69
N THR A 140 0.94 9.85 -20.99
CA THR A 140 0.95 9.98 -19.53
C THR A 140 -0.38 9.54 -18.96
N LEU A 141 -0.33 8.54 -18.07
CA LEU A 141 -1.51 7.99 -17.39
C LEU A 141 -1.32 8.03 -15.87
N TYR A 142 -2.17 8.77 -15.17
CA TYR A 142 -2.21 8.83 -13.71
C TYR A 142 -3.51 8.22 -13.17
N ALA A 143 -3.40 7.06 -12.53
CA ALA A 143 -4.51 6.30 -11.98
C ALA A 143 -4.19 5.84 -10.55
N SER A 144 -3.76 6.78 -9.71
CA SER A 144 -3.41 6.51 -8.31
C SER A 144 -4.67 6.44 -7.42
N GLY A 145 -4.72 5.50 -6.48
CA GLY A 145 -5.77 5.47 -5.47
C GLY A 145 -7.18 5.17 -5.99
N VAL A 146 -7.30 4.33 -7.02
CA VAL A 146 -8.59 3.90 -7.61
C VAL A 146 -8.86 2.40 -7.45
N GLY A 147 -8.07 1.73 -6.60
CA GLY A 147 -8.31 0.34 -6.23
C GLY A 147 -7.99 -0.68 -7.33
N ILE A 148 -7.09 -0.37 -8.26
CA ILE A 148 -6.62 -1.33 -9.28
C ILE A 148 -6.02 -2.56 -8.57
N THR A 149 -6.46 -3.74 -8.96
CA THR A 149 -5.94 -5.02 -8.45
C THR A 149 -5.05 -5.71 -9.46
N THR A 150 -5.30 -5.49 -10.76
CA THR A 150 -4.62 -6.22 -11.84
C THR A 150 -4.19 -5.26 -12.94
N VAL A 151 -2.92 -5.32 -13.31
CA VAL A 151 -2.43 -4.65 -14.53
C VAL A 151 -2.68 -5.58 -15.72
N PRO A 152 -3.40 -5.15 -16.75
CA PRO A 152 -3.78 -6.03 -17.85
C PRO A 152 -2.57 -6.37 -18.73
N ALA A 153 -2.46 -7.63 -19.17
CA ALA A 153 -1.31 -8.09 -19.93
C ALA A 153 -1.14 -7.36 -21.28
N ASN A 154 -2.25 -6.91 -21.89
CA ASN A 154 -2.26 -6.15 -23.13
C ASN A 154 -1.87 -4.67 -22.97
N ILE A 155 -1.46 -4.22 -21.78
CA ILE A 155 -0.92 -2.86 -21.56
C ILE A 155 0.23 -2.51 -22.51
N VAL A 156 0.93 -3.52 -23.02
CA VAL A 156 1.95 -3.41 -24.08
C VAL A 156 1.44 -2.68 -25.34
N ALA A 157 0.13 -2.59 -25.58
CA ALA A 157 -0.43 -1.80 -26.68
C ALA A 157 -0.07 -0.30 -26.59
N LEU A 158 0.24 0.21 -25.39
CA LEU A 158 0.53 1.62 -25.11
C LEU A 158 1.98 1.99 -25.43
N GLN A 159 2.37 1.89 -26.71
CA GLN A 159 3.75 2.08 -27.18
C GLN A 159 4.25 3.54 -27.16
N LYS A 160 3.38 4.52 -26.86
CA LYS A 160 3.76 5.92 -26.68
C LYS A 160 3.89 6.33 -25.21
N LEU A 161 3.67 5.40 -24.28
CA LEU A 161 3.64 5.70 -22.86
C LEU A 161 5.03 6.11 -22.34
N LYS A 162 5.11 7.32 -21.81
CA LYS A 162 6.29 7.93 -21.17
C LYS A 162 6.21 7.85 -19.65
N GLU A 163 5.01 7.89 -19.09
CA GLU A 163 4.82 7.80 -17.64
C GLU A 163 3.52 7.08 -17.28
N LEU A 164 3.64 6.04 -16.45
CA LEU A 164 2.54 5.26 -15.89
C LEU A 164 2.57 5.34 -14.37
N ASN A 165 1.59 6.01 -13.79
CA ASN A 165 1.44 6.14 -12.35
C ASN A 165 0.25 5.33 -11.83
N LEU A 166 0.58 4.21 -11.17
CA LEU A 166 -0.37 3.31 -10.51
C LEU A 166 -0.14 3.27 -8.99
N LEU A 167 0.39 4.36 -8.41
CA LEU A 167 0.67 4.47 -6.99
C LEU A 167 -0.59 4.26 -6.13
N GLY A 168 -0.44 3.62 -4.98
CA GLY A 168 -1.51 3.57 -3.98
C GLY A 168 -2.73 2.76 -4.41
N ASN A 169 -2.52 1.69 -5.17
CA ASN A 169 -3.56 0.74 -5.57
C ASN A 169 -3.39 -0.59 -4.81
N ASN A 170 -4.15 -1.61 -5.21
CA ASN A 170 -4.18 -2.93 -4.58
C ASN A 170 -3.46 -4.00 -5.44
N ILE A 171 -2.45 -3.59 -6.22
CA ILE A 171 -1.74 -4.47 -7.14
C ILE A 171 -0.84 -5.43 -6.38
N THR A 172 -1.05 -6.73 -6.55
CA THR A 172 -0.20 -7.79 -5.98
C THR A 172 0.80 -8.34 -6.99
N VAL A 173 0.41 -8.38 -8.27
CA VAL A 173 1.22 -8.91 -9.36
C VAL A 173 1.36 -7.85 -10.45
N VAL A 174 2.59 -7.45 -10.73
CA VAL A 174 2.94 -6.75 -11.97
C VAL A 174 3.25 -7.82 -13.02
N PRO A 175 2.67 -7.75 -14.22
CA PRO A 175 2.93 -8.73 -15.26
C PRO A 175 4.27 -8.47 -15.96
N ARG A 176 4.93 -9.54 -16.43
CA ARG A 176 6.16 -9.43 -17.26
C ARG A 176 5.97 -8.50 -18.46
N SER A 177 4.77 -8.45 -19.05
CA SER A 177 4.47 -7.61 -20.23
C SER A 177 4.65 -6.11 -19.98
N ILE A 178 4.74 -5.66 -18.72
CA ILE A 178 5.11 -4.27 -18.41
C ILE A 178 6.51 -3.93 -18.94
N LEU A 179 7.38 -4.93 -19.10
CA LEU A 179 8.73 -4.74 -19.60
C LEU A 179 8.75 -4.41 -21.10
N ASP A 180 7.72 -4.80 -21.84
CA ASP A 180 7.57 -4.58 -23.29
C ASP A 180 7.02 -3.17 -23.63
N LEU A 181 6.70 -2.37 -22.61
CA LEU A 181 6.46 -0.92 -22.78
C LEU A 181 7.76 -0.19 -23.21
N PRO A 182 7.70 1.06 -23.68
CA PRO A 182 8.89 1.83 -24.02
C PRO A 182 9.92 1.87 -22.88
N THR A 183 11.21 1.72 -23.20
CA THR A 183 12.29 1.62 -22.20
C THR A 183 12.39 2.87 -21.30
N GLU A 184 12.10 4.05 -21.86
CA GLU A 184 12.10 5.34 -21.15
C GLU A 184 10.82 5.58 -20.33
N CYS A 185 9.84 4.67 -20.40
CA CYS A 185 8.61 4.78 -19.63
C CYS A 185 8.90 4.71 -18.14
N LYS A 186 8.53 5.76 -17.41
CA LYS A 186 8.59 5.80 -15.95
C LYS A 186 7.43 5.01 -15.36
N LEU A 187 7.76 3.98 -14.59
CA LEU A 187 6.79 3.10 -13.95
C LEU A 187 6.74 3.42 -12.45
N LEU A 188 5.59 3.85 -11.94
CA LEU A 188 5.40 4.17 -10.52
C LEU A 188 4.37 3.22 -9.89
N PHE A 189 4.86 2.27 -9.10
CA PHE A 189 4.09 1.22 -8.42
C PHE A 189 4.19 1.24 -6.89
N ASP A 190 4.84 2.24 -6.28
CA ASP A 190 4.91 2.35 -4.82
C ASP A 190 3.51 2.36 -4.18
N TYR A 191 3.45 2.04 -2.88
CA TYR A 191 2.22 1.97 -2.11
C TYR A 191 1.22 0.91 -2.65
N ASN A 192 1.74 -0.17 -3.22
CA ASN A 192 0.96 -1.36 -3.62
C ASN A 192 1.44 -2.59 -2.82
N PRO A 193 0.55 -3.55 -2.48
CA PRO A 193 0.87 -4.79 -1.77
C PRO A 193 1.55 -5.82 -2.68
N LEU A 194 2.68 -5.45 -3.29
CA LEU A 194 3.36 -6.20 -4.33
C LEU A 194 4.01 -7.49 -3.80
N GLN A 195 3.56 -8.62 -4.34
CA GLN A 195 4.13 -9.95 -4.09
C GLN A 195 5.03 -10.41 -5.25
N GLU A 196 4.67 -10.09 -6.49
CA GLU A 196 5.41 -10.46 -7.70
C GLU A 196 5.49 -9.28 -8.67
N PRO A 197 6.66 -8.65 -8.89
CA PRO A 197 7.91 -8.83 -8.16
C PRO A 197 7.85 -8.11 -6.79
N PRO A 198 8.69 -8.50 -5.82
CA PRO A 198 8.78 -7.79 -4.55
C PRO A 198 9.14 -6.30 -4.73
N VAL A 199 8.67 -5.44 -3.81
CA VAL A 199 8.91 -3.98 -3.85
C VAL A 199 10.38 -3.61 -4.03
N SER A 200 11.32 -4.38 -3.45
CA SER A 200 12.76 -4.15 -3.62
C SER A 200 13.21 -4.24 -5.08
N VAL A 201 12.68 -5.19 -5.84
CA VAL A 201 13.01 -5.39 -7.26
C VAL A 201 12.48 -4.22 -8.09
N ILE A 202 11.26 -3.75 -7.81
CA ILE A 202 10.70 -2.58 -8.51
C ILE A 202 11.55 -1.33 -8.23
N LYS A 203 11.97 -1.14 -6.98
CA LYS A 203 12.81 0.00 -6.58
C LYS A 203 14.20 -0.01 -7.23
N ASP A 204 14.78 -1.20 -7.42
CA ASP A 204 16.05 -1.37 -8.11
C ASP A 204 15.93 -1.11 -9.64
N GLY A 205 14.70 -1.09 -10.15
CA GLY A 205 14.38 -0.62 -11.50
C GLY A 205 14.20 -1.74 -12.53
N ARG A 206 14.15 -1.33 -13.80
CA ARG A 206 13.72 -2.19 -14.91
C ARG A 206 14.65 -3.39 -15.13
N ASP A 207 15.97 -3.20 -15.02
CA ASP A 207 16.94 -4.28 -15.20
C ASP A 207 16.81 -5.36 -14.12
N ALA A 208 16.52 -4.97 -12.88
CA ALA A 208 16.25 -5.90 -11.79
C ALA A 208 14.97 -6.70 -12.04
N MET A 209 13.92 -6.04 -12.57
CA MET A 209 12.70 -6.73 -12.99
C MET A 209 12.94 -7.75 -14.11
N ILE A 210 13.73 -7.38 -15.14
CA ILE A 210 14.11 -8.30 -16.23
C ILE A 210 14.79 -9.54 -15.64
N ALA A 211 15.83 -9.33 -14.83
CA ALA A 211 16.59 -10.43 -14.21
C ALA A 211 15.69 -11.31 -13.32
N TYR A 212 14.75 -10.70 -12.59
CA TYR A 212 13.79 -11.41 -11.75
C TYR A 212 12.90 -12.34 -12.58
N TYR A 213 12.24 -11.86 -13.65
CA TYR A 213 11.38 -12.72 -14.47
C TYR A 213 12.16 -13.79 -15.24
N GLU A 214 13.36 -13.47 -15.73
CA GLU A 214 14.23 -14.47 -16.36
C GLU A 214 14.64 -15.58 -15.38
N ASP A 215 14.91 -15.24 -14.12
CA ASP A 215 15.24 -16.24 -13.11
C ASP A 215 13.99 -17.00 -12.62
N LEU A 216 12.80 -16.39 -12.63
CA LEU A 216 11.53 -17.10 -12.38
C LEU A 216 11.26 -18.18 -13.44
N GLU A 217 11.52 -17.88 -14.72
CA GLU A 217 11.32 -18.85 -15.82
C GLU A 217 12.21 -20.09 -15.72
N LYS A 218 13.40 -19.94 -15.11
CA LYS A 218 14.33 -21.06 -14.85
C LYS A 218 13.87 -21.95 -13.71
N GLY A 219 12.89 -21.51 -12.93
CA GLY A 219 12.31 -22.24 -11.80
C GLY A 219 12.01 -21.31 -10.65
N ALA A 220 10.80 -21.42 -10.11
CA ALA A 220 10.32 -20.59 -9.01
C ALA A 220 9.71 -21.45 -7.89
N ARG A 221 9.66 -20.89 -6.69
CA ARG A 221 9.01 -21.49 -5.53
C ARG A 221 8.35 -20.42 -4.69
N ILE A 222 7.17 -20.73 -4.18
CA ILE A 222 6.47 -19.87 -3.24
C ILE A 222 7.23 -19.85 -1.91
N SER A 223 7.57 -18.65 -1.45
CA SER A 223 8.20 -18.40 -0.16
C SER A 223 7.14 -17.97 0.85
N ASN A 224 6.95 -18.79 1.88
CA ASN A 224 6.10 -18.49 3.03
C ASN A 224 6.94 -18.03 4.22
N LYS A 225 7.91 -17.14 3.99
CA LYS A 225 8.77 -16.59 5.04
C LYS A 225 8.25 -15.23 5.49
N LEU A 226 8.10 -15.05 6.80
CA LEU A 226 7.69 -13.78 7.40
C LEU A 226 8.74 -13.31 8.38
N LYS A 227 9.17 -12.05 8.21
CA LYS A 227 9.95 -11.35 9.23
C LYS A 227 9.02 -10.88 10.34
N PHE A 228 9.26 -11.34 11.56
CA PHE A 228 8.43 -11.06 12.72
C PHE A 228 9.27 -10.38 13.80
N VAL A 229 8.95 -9.14 14.16
CA VAL A 229 9.78 -8.33 15.06
C VAL A 229 9.00 -7.99 16.32
N LEU A 230 9.56 -8.34 17.48
CA LEU A 230 8.96 -8.04 18.78
C LEU A 230 9.47 -6.70 19.29
N LEU A 231 8.54 -5.78 19.58
CA LEU A 231 8.81 -4.44 20.11
C LEU A 231 8.03 -4.20 21.39
N GLY A 232 8.55 -3.37 22.28
CA GLY A 232 7.92 -3.08 23.57
C GLY A 232 8.94 -2.80 24.66
N THR A 233 8.47 -2.23 25.77
CA THR A 233 9.32 -1.89 26.92
C THR A 233 10.01 -3.11 27.53
N GLY A 234 11.07 -2.89 28.30
CA GLY A 234 11.66 -3.96 29.10
C GLY A 234 10.60 -4.63 29.96
N GLU A 235 10.64 -5.96 30.08
CA GLU A 235 9.70 -6.75 30.90
C GLU A 235 8.23 -6.75 30.40
N ALA A 236 7.96 -6.24 29.19
CA ALA A 236 6.64 -6.33 28.56
C ALA A 236 6.21 -7.75 28.13
N GLY A 237 7.05 -8.78 28.27
CA GLY A 237 6.69 -10.17 27.90
C GLY A 237 7.04 -10.60 26.47
N LYS A 238 7.91 -9.86 25.77
CA LYS A 238 8.38 -10.19 24.41
C LYS A 238 9.00 -11.60 24.32
N THR A 239 10.03 -11.86 25.11
CA THR A 239 10.73 -13.15 25.16
C THR A 239 9.79 -14.29 25.57
N THR A 240 8.81 -14.01 26.43
CA THR A 240 7.76 -14.97 26.81
C THR A 240 6.89 -15.36 25.61
N ILE A 241 6.44 -14.39 24.82
CA ILE A 241 5.67 -14.64 23.58
C ILE A 241 6.53 -15.40 22.56
N ALA A 242 7.79 -15.03 22.39
CA ALA A 242 8.74 -15.75 21.53
C ALA A 242 8.82 -17.24 21.90
N ASN A 243 9.04 -17.54 23.18
CA ASN A 243 9.16 -18.91 23.68
C ASN A 243 7.87 -19.72 23.49
N ILE A 244 6.70 -19.10 23.74
CA ILE A 244 5.38 -19.70 23.51
C ILE A 244 5.17 -20.07 22.03
N LEU A 245 5.51 -19.16 21.11
CA LEU A 245 5.43 -19.42 19.66
C LEU A 245 6.34 -20.57 19.25
N ASN A 246 7.52 -20.69 19.87
CA ASN A 246 8.45 -21.79 19.65
C ASN A 246 7.98 -23.14 20.25
N GLY A 247 6.84 -23.17 20.94
CA GLY A 247 6.29 -24.37 21.56
C GLY A 247 7.00 -24.81 22.85
N GLN A 248 7.74 -23.92 23.50
CA GLN A 248 8.29 -24.19 24.83
C GLN A 248 7.17 -24.14 25.89
N THR A 249 6.87 -25.27 26.50
CA THR A 249 5.80 -25.40 27.53
C THR A 249 6.33 -25.42 28.97
N ASP A 250 7.63 -25.63 29.17
CA ASP A 250 8.31 -25.59 30.47
C ASP A 250 9.38 -24.49 30.48
N ASN A 251 9.47 -23.68 31.55
CA ASN A 251 10.44 -22.57 31.70
C ASN A 251 10.44 -21.51 30.58
N TYR A 252 9.25 -21.18 30.03
CA TYR A 252 9.08 -20.17 28.98
C TYR A 252 9.28 -18.72 29.46
N MET A 253 9.35 -18.48 30.78
CA MET A 253 9.73 -17.21 31.37
C MET A 253 11.24 -17.21 31.64
N PRO A 254 12.03 -16.30 31.01
CA PRO A 254 13.44 -16.18 31.35
C PRO A 254 13.61 -15.77 32.82
N ALA A 255 14.65 -16.28 33.49
CA ALA A 255 15.00 -15.85 34.84
C ALA A 255 15.24 -14.32 34.88
N LYS A 256 15.04 -13.66 36.04
CA LYS A 256 15.23 -12.20 36.18
C LYS A 256 16.60 -11.69 35.71
N ASP A 257 17.59 -12.59 35.68
CA ASP A 257 18.98 -12.34 35.29
C ASP A 257 19.30 -12.76 33.83
N ASP A 258 18.42 -13.50 33.15
CA ASP A 258 18.53 -13.89 31.72
C ASP A 258 17.84 -12.87 30.81
N ARG A 259 18.22 -11.60 30.94
CA ARG A 259 17.65 -10.52 30.12
C ARG A 259 18.32 -10.51 28.74
N THR A 260 17.57 -10.53 27.64
CA THR A 260 18.11 -10.35 26.28
C THR A 260 18.87 -9.01 26.18
N ILE A 261 20.20 -9.09 26.04
CA ILE A 261 21.10 -7.93 26.05
C ILE A 261 21.20 -7.28 24.66
N HIS A 262 20.97 -8.01 23.56
CA HIS A 262 21.22 -7.50 22.21
C HIS A 262 20.07 -7.78 21.22
N LEU A 263 20.01 -8.98 20.66
CA LEU A 263 19.03 -9.44 19.67
C LEU A 263 19.07 -10.96 19.63
N ASP A 264 17.96 -11.62 19.96
CA ASP A 264 17.84 -13.07 19.76
C ASP A 264 17.07 -13.33 18.46
N LEU A 265 17.69 -14.13 17.59
CA LEU A 265 17.12 -14.55 16.31
C LEU A 265 16.71 -16.01 16.41
N MET A 266 15.45 -16.31 16.12
CA MET A 266 14.97 -17.68 15.99
C MET A 266 14.13 -17.84 14.74
N THR A 267 14.17 -19.03 14.16
CA THR A 267 13.35 -19.39 13.00
C THR A 267 12.43 -20.52 13.40
N LEU A 268 11.11 -20.33 13.28
CA LEU A 268 10.13 -21.33 13.67
C LEU A 268 8.97 -21.39 12.67
N PRO A 269 8.47 -22.59 12.33
CA PRO A 269 7.29 -22.75 11.50
C PRO A 269 6.00 -22.66 12.33
N ILE A 270 5.05 -21.85 11.88
CA ILE A 270 3.67 -21.84 12.38
C ILE A 270 2.75 -22.58 11.41
N HIS A 271 1.75 -23.25 11.95
CA HIS A 271 0.83 -24.10 11.21
C HIS A 271 -0.61 -23.69 11.54
N LYS A 272 -1.50 -23.77 10.55
CA LYS A 272 -2.94 -23.61 10.71
C LYS A 272 -3.64 -24.63 9.81
N ASP A 273 -4.70 -25.25 10.31
CA ASP A 273 -5.41 -26.30 9.58
C ASP A 273 -5.92 -25.79 8.23
N GLY A 274 -5.56 -26.49 7.16
CA GLY A 274 -5.94 -26.12 5.79
C GLY A 274 -5.05 -25.06 5.12
N HIS A 275 -3.99 -24.58 5.78
CA HIS A 275 -3.05 -23.61 5.23
C HIS A 275 -1.63 -24.19 5.11
N GLU A 276 -0.86 -23.72 4.12
CA GLU A 276 0.57 -24.01 4.08
C GLU A 276 1.29 -23.36 5.27
N PRO A 277 2.32 -24.01 5.84
CA PRO A 277 3.04 -23.46 6.99
C PRO A 277 3.78 -22.17 6.61
N ILE A 278 3.74 -21.20 7.52
CA ILE A 278 4.51 -19.95 7.42
C ILE A 278 5.72 -20.08 8.33
N THR A 279 6.91 -19.81 7.80
CA THR A 279 8.15 -19.79 8.57
C THR A 279 8.40 -18.37 9.09
N LEU A 280 8.34 -18.19 10.40
CA LEU A 280 8.67 -16.92 11.05
C LEU A 280 10.17 -16.83 11.29
N THR A 281 10.77 -15.71 10.91
CA THR A 281 12.07 -15.29 11.43
C THR A 281 11.80 -14.25 12.50
N VAL A 282 11.86 -14.69 13.76
CA VAL A 282 11.53 -13.86 14.92
C VAL A 282 12.76 -13.12 15.40
N TYR A 283 12.63 -11.81 15.51
CA TYR A 283 13.61 -10.88 16.04
C TYR A 283 13.12 -10.46 17.44
N ASP A 284 13.70 -11.03 18.49
CA ASP A 284 13.44 -10.59 19.87
C ASP A 284 14.45 -9.49 20.27
N CYS A 285 13.98 -8.26 20.22
CA CYS A 285 14.76 -7.08 20.53
C CYS A 285 14.76 -6.80 22.04
N GLY A 286 15.94 -6.79 22.67
CA GLY A 286 16.09 -6.39 24.07
C GLY A 286 15.54 -4.97 24.34
N GLY A 287 14.65 -4.81 25.33
CA GLY A 287 13.91 -3.57 25.58
C GLY A 287 14.69 -2.43 26.25
N GLN A 288 16.02 -2.51 26.34
CA GLN A 288 16.84 -1.50 27.01
C GLN A 288 17.18 -0.34 26.07
N SER A 289 16.98 0.90 26.54
CA SER A 289 17.19 2.13 25.75
C SER A 289 18.60 2.29 25.18
N LYS A 290 19.60 1.64 25.79
CA LYS A 290 21.02 1.70 25.38
C LYS A 290 21.33 0.89 24.11
N TYR A 291 20.54 -0.13 23.78
CA TYR A 291 20.77 -1.01 22.61
C TYR A 291 19.85 -0.71 21.42
N ALA A 292 18.94 0.26 21.56
CA ALA A 292 18.04 0.70 20.51
C ALA A 292 18.77 1.08 19.21
N ALA A 293 20.00 1.63 19.30
CA ALA A 293 20.78 2.02 18.12
C ALA A 293 21.25 0.82 17.27
N GLY A 294 21.55 -0.34 17.89
CA GLY A 294 21.95 -1.57 17.18
C GLY A 294 20.77 -2.28 16.52
N GLN A 295 19.57 -2.17 17.11
CA GLN A 295 18.35 -2.79 16.60
C GLN A 295 17.78 -2.11 15.35
N VAL A 296 18.11 -0.82 15.15
CA VAL A 296 17.63 -0.02 14.02
C VAL A 296 18.02 -0.57 12.65
N GLN A 297 19.15 -1.30 12.55
CA GLN A 297 19.57 -1.91 11.28
C GLN A 297 18.64 -3.03 10.81
N PHE A 298 17.86 -3.61 11.73
CA PHE A 298 16.93 -4.71 11.43
C PHE A 298 15.48 -4.22 11.23
N ILE A 299 15.23 -2.92 11.28
CA ILE A 299 13.89 -2.34 11.04
C ILE A 299 13.75 -2.07 9.54
N THR A 300 12.90 -2.85 8.88
CA THR A 300 12.58 -2.76 7.43
C THR A 300 11.08 -2.58 7.23
N SER A 301 10.66 -1.92 6.15
CA SER A 301 9.22 -1.77 5.81
C SER A 301 8.52 -3.10 5.51
N VAL A 302 9.31 -4.14 5.19
CA VAL A 302 8.82 -5.50 4.90
C VAL A 302 8.93 -6.36 6.17
N GLY A 303 7.81 -6.61 6.84
CA GLY A 303 7.71 -7.45 8.04
C GLY A 303 6.50 -7.10 8.92
N LEU A 304 6.18 -8.00 9.85
CA LEU A 304 5.17 -7.80 10.89
C LEU A 304 5.83 -7.40 12.21
N TYR A 305 5.41 -6.27 12.78
CA TYR A 305 5.90 -5.77 14.06
C TYR A 305 4.85 -6.00 15.14
N LEU A 306 5.19 -6.79 16.15
CA LEU A 306 4.35 -7.00 17.32
C LEU A 306 4.72 -5.99 18.40
N LEU A 307 3.88 -4.99 18.64
CA LEU A 307 4.07 -4.04 19.72
C LEU A 307 3.42 -4.57 21.00
N VAL A 308 4.23 -5.14 21.88
CA VAL A 308 3.81 -5.72 23.14
C VAL A 308 3.74 -4.64 24.21
N VAL A 309 2.53 -4.43 24.74
CA VAL A 309 2.22 -3.49 25.82
C VAL A 309 1.83 -4.28 27.06
N SER A 310 2.43 -3.97 28.20
CA SER A 310 2.13 -4.63 29.47
C SER A 310 0.85 -4.04 30.09
N ALA A 311 0.04 -4.87 30.73
CA ALA A 311 -1.18 -4.45 31.44
C ALA A 311 -0.95 -3.30 32.44
N ASP A 312 0.18 -3.35 33.15
CA ASP A 312 0.64 -2.37 34.14
C ASP A 312 1.29 -1.12 33.53
N GLU A 313 1.43 -1.03 32.20
CA GLU A 313 1.97 0.16 31.53
C GLU A 313 1.07 1.36 31.83
N THR A 314 1.64 2.50 32.18
CA THR A 314 0.88 3.74 32.47
C THR A 314 1.33 4.91 31.61
N ASP A 315 2.49 4.80 30.97
CA ASP A 315 3.09 5.85 30.19
C ASP A 315 2.84 5.64 28.69
N ALA A 316 1.95 6.44 28.13
CA ALA A 316 1.68 6.45 26.69
C ALA A 316 2.90 6.87 25.85
N PHE A 317 3.91 7.51 26.45
CA PHE A 317 5.18 7.80 25.77
C PHE A 317 5.86 6.52 25.28
N ASN A 318 5.75 5.41 26.02
CA ASN A 318 6.38 4.16 25.63
C ASN A 318 5.79 3.61 24.32
N ILE A 319 4.46 3.66 24.16
CA ILE A 319 3.78 3.25 22.92
C ILE A 319 4.18 4.19 21.77
N THR A 320 4.01 5.50 21.98
CA THR A 320 4.27 6.50 20.93
C THR A 320 5.74 6.53 20.49
N ARG A 321 6.69 6.29 21.40
CA ARG A 321 8.11 6.19 21.09
C ARG A 321 8.42 5.10 20.06
N PHE A 322 7.89 3.89 20.24
CA PHE A 322 8.13 2.80 19.28
C PHE A 322 7.48 3.10 17.92
N LEU A 323 6.26 3.66 17.93
CA LEU A 323 5.58 4.06 16.69
C LEU A 323 6.34 5.16 15.93
N VAL A 324 6.91 6.16 16.62
CA VAL A 324 7.74 7.20 16.00
C VAL A 324 9.00 6.59 15.36
N ILE A 325 9.67 5.66 16.05
CA ILE A 325 10.87 4.98 15.52
C ILE A 325 10.51 4.19 14.26
N LEU A 326 9.41 3.44 14.30
CA LEU A 326 8.92 2.68 13.15
C LEU A 326 8.56 3.58 11.97
N GLN A 327 7.79 4.65 12.20
CA GLN A 327 7.39 5.58 11.14
C GLN A 327 8.59 6.20 10.42
N ALA A 328 9.68 6.48 11.16
CA ALA A 328 10.88 7.08 10.59
C ALA A 328 11.77 6.09 9.82
N ARG A 329 11.72 4.79 10.13
CA ARG A 329 12.67 3.78 9.61
C ARG A 329 12.03 2.77 8.67
N ALA A 330 10.77 2.44 8.90
CA ALA A 330 9.99 1.46 8.17
C ALA A 330 8.58 2.02 7.91
N PRO A 331 8.45 3.11 7.12
CA PRO A 331 7.14 3.59 6.69
C PRO A 331 6.38 2.47 5.98
N GLY A 332 5.05 2.40 6.17
CA GLY A 332 4.21 1.33 5.63
C GLY A 332 4.25 0.00 6.39
N ALA A 333 5.14 -0.17 7.38
CA ALA A 333 5.23 -1.41 8.15
C ALA A 333 3.93 -1.76 8.86
N VAL A 334 3.63 -3.06 8.91
CA VAL A 334 2.45 -3.61 9.58
C VAL A 334 2.73 -3.75 11.06
N VAL A 335 1.89 -3.13 11.90
CA VAL A 335 2.03 -3.16 13.36
C VAL A 335 0.79 -3.81 13.97
N GLN A 336 0.98 -4.93 14.65
CA GLN A 336 -0.03 -5.59 15.46
C GLN A 336 0.25 -5.29 16.93
N ILE A 337 -0.73 -4.73 17.64
CA ILE A 337 -0.60 -4.43 19.06
C ILE A 337 -1.06 -5.66 19.87
N VAL A 338 -0.29 -5.98 20.92
CA VAL A 338 -0.61 -7.04 21.86
C VAL A 338 -0.61 -6.49 23.28
N LEU A 339 -1.72 -6.65 23.98
CA LEU A 339 -1.85 -6.39 25.41
C LEU A 339 -1.47 -7.65 26.17
N SER A 340 -0.35 -7.63 26.88
CA SER A 340 0.20 -8.75 27.64
C SER A 340 -0.09 -8.62 29.13
N LYS A 341 0.07 -9.74 29.86
CA LYS A 341 -0.14 -9.84 31.32
C LYS A 341 -1.58 -9.54 31.75
N THR A 342 -2.55 -9.93 30.94
CA THR A 342 -3.96 -9.72 31.27
C THR A 342 -4.44 -10.55 32.46
N ASP A 343 -3.66 -11.54 32.91
CA ASP A 343 -3.82 -12.24 34.19
C ASP A 343 -3.80 -11.31 35.41
N THR A 344 -3.22 -10.12 35.26
CA THR A 344 -3.17 -9.13 36.34
C THR A 344 -4.50 -8.40 36.55
N PHE A 345 -5.40 -8.43 35.57
CA PHE A 345 -6.73 -7.83 35.66
C PHE A 345 -7.74 -8.81 36.26
N ILE A 346 -8.69 -8.27 37.02
CA ILE A 346 -9.71 -9.08 37.71
C ILE A 346 -10.96 -9.21 36.83
N SER A 347 -11.19 -8.27 35.91
CA SER A 347 -12.40 -8.25 35.07
C SER A 347 -12.11 -7.96 33.59
N SER A 348 -12.90 -8.56 32.69
CA SER A 348 -12.83 -8.31 31.25
C SER A 348 -13.07 -6.83 30.88
N SER A 349 -13.83 -6.10 31.70
CA SER A 349 -14.04 -4.65 31.53
C SER A 349 -12.77 -3.82 31.74
N GLU A 350 -11.86 -4.24 32.61
CA GLU A 350 -10.58 -3.52 32.82
C GLU A 350 -9.65 -3.69 31.62
N ILE A 351 -9.64 -4.89 31.03
CA ILE A 351 -8.92 -5.18 29.78
C ILE A 351 -9.45 -4.29 28.66
N GLU A 352 -10.76 -4.19 28.49
CA GLU A 352 -11.38 -3.36 27.44
C GLU A 352 -11.07 -1.87 27.62
N ASN A 353 -11.20 -1.35 28.84
CA ASN A 353 -10.80 0.03 29.16
C ASN A 353 -9.32 0.29 28.82
N LYS A 354 -8.46 -0.73 28.97
CA LYS A 354 -7.04 -0.62 28.64
C LYS A 354 -6.82 -0.62 27.13
N LYS A 355 -7.54 -1.46 26.38
CA LYS A 355 -7.55 -1.45 24.91
C LYS A 355 -7.98 -0.08 24.36
N ASP A 356 -9.08 0.48 24.87
CA ASP A 356 -9.56 1.83 24.53
C ASP A 356 -8.52 2.91 24.82
N TRP A 357 -7.83 2.80 25.97
CA TRP A 357 -6.76 3.72 26.32
C TRP A 357 -5.60 3.65 25.32
N ILE A 358 -5.19 2.46 24.88
CA ILE A 358 -4.15 2.28 23.86
C ILE A 358 -4.62 2.87 22.52
N ASP A 359 -5.81 2.48 22.06
CA ASP A 359 -6.40 2.92 20.79
C ASP A 359 -6.47 4.46 20.69
N LYS A 360 -6.91 5.12 21.76
CA LYS A 360 -6.92 6.59 21.83
C LYS A 360 -5.56 7.23 21.56
N HIS A 361 -4.48 6.63 22.08
CA HIS A 361 -3.12 7.15 21.89
C HIS A 361 -2.56 6.84 20.50
N VAL A 362 -2.88 5.66 19.96
CA VAL A 362 -2.55 5.28 18.58
C VAL A 362 -3.24 6.21 17.58
N LYS A 363 -4.55 6.44 17.73
CA LYS A 363 -5.31 7.39 16.89
C LYS A 363 -4.78 8.82 17.00
N LYS A 364 -4.35 9.25 18.20
CA LYS A 364 -3.70 10.56 18.39
C LYS A 364 -2.38 10.64 17.60
N PHE A 365 -1.56 9.59 17.63
CA PHE A 365 -0.33 9.50 16.84
C PHE A 365 -0.60 9.57 15.33
N GLN A 366 -1.54 8.76 14.83
CA GLN A 366 -1.92 8.75 13.41
C GLN A 366 -2.38 10.13 12.94
N ARG A 367 -3.26 10.81 13.70
CA ARG A 367 -3.73 12.17 13.38
C ARG A 367 -2.60 13.20 13.32
N ASN A 368 -1.61 13.10 14.20
CA ASN A 368 -0.47 14.02 14.21
C ASN A 368 0.44 13.79 12.99
N ASN A 369 0.66 12.54 12.59
CA ASN A 369 1.44 12.23 11.40
C ASN A 369 0.72 12.63 10.10
N SER A 370 -0.59 12.42 10.00
CA SER A 370 -1.36 12.85 8.81
C SER A 370 -1.28 14.37 8.57
N LYS A 371 -1.20 15.18 9.63
CA LYS A 371 -1.03 16.64 9.52
C LYS A 371 0.37 17.04 9.05
N ASN A 372 1.40 16.30 9.47
CA ASN A 372 2.80 16.57 9.09
C ASN A 372 3.18 16.00 7.71
N ASN A 373 2.50 14.94 7.25
CA ASN A 373 2.74 14.30 5.95
C ASN A 373 2.41 15.19 4.74
N ASN A 374 1.70 16.31 4.94
CA ASN A 374 1.57 17.34 3.89
C ASN A 374 2.92 18.02 3.55
N MET A 375 3.96 17.83 4.36
CA MET A 375 5.31 18.41 4.16
C MET A 375 6.38 17.37 3.77
N HIS A 376 6.20 16.10 4.13
CA HIS A 376 7.09 14.98 3.76
C HIS A 376 6.29 13.73 3.36
N LYS A 377 6.44 13.31 2.09
CA LYS A 377 5.76 12.17 1.43
C LYS A 377 6.19 10.79 2.00
N SER A 378 5.92 10.50 3.28
CA SER A 378 6.22 9.18 3.87
C SER A 378 4.95 8.37 4.11
N GLU A 379 4.96 7.08 3.74
CA GLU A 379 3.85 6.15 3.96
C GLU A 379 3.52 6.05 5.46
N PRO A 380 2.26 6.22 5.89
CA PRO A 380 1.88 5.98 7.27
C PRO A 380 2.06 4.50 7.65
N LEU A 381 2.31 4.22 8.93
CA LEU A 381 2.30 2.84 9.44
C LEU A 381 0.92 2.18 9.30
N ASN A 382 0.90 0.90 8.94
CA ASN A 382 -0.30 0.08 8.90
C ASN A 382 -0.55 -0.57 10.27
N ILE A 383 -1.08 0.22 11.20
CA ILE A 383 -1.39 -0.22 12.56
C ILE A 383 -2.77 -0.89 12.55
N GLN A 384 -2.82 -2.16 12.97
CA GLN A 384 -4.07 -2.92 13.07
C GLN A 384 -4.96 -2.36 14.18
N GLU A 385 -6.26 -2.25 13.90
CA GLU A 385 -7.25 -1.74 14.87
C GLU A 385 -7.53 -2.74 15.99
N ASP A 386 -7.50 -4.03 15.67
CA ASP A 386 -7.71 -5.09 16.65
C ASP A 386 -6.51 -5.21 17.60
N ILE A 387 -6.76 -5.23 18.91
CA ILE A 387 -5.76 -5.40 19.95
C ILE A 387 -5.95 -6.79 20.55
N ILE A 388 -4.99 -7.66 20.29
CA ILE A 388 -4.96 -9.02 20.88
C ILE A 388 -4.57 -8.89 22.34
N ASP A 389 -5.35 -9.47 23.24
CA ASP A 389 -4.97 -9.61 24.63
C ASP A 389 -4.50 -11.03 24.94
N VAL A 390 -3.39 -11.15 25.67
CA VAL A 390 -2.74 -12.43 25.93
C VAL A 390 -2.37 -12.59 27.40
N SER A 391 -2.71 -13.75 27.95
CA SER A 391 -2.24 -14.21 29.25
C SER A 391 -1.29 -15.39 29.04
N ALA A 392 0.00 -15.08 28.93
CA ALA A 392 1.05 -16.08 28.81
C ALA A 392 1.13 -17.05 30.01
N LYS A 393 0.62 -16.62 31.17
CA LYS A 393 0.65 -17.38 32.42
C LYS A 393 -0.54 -18.34 32.56
N ASP A 394 -1.74 -17.88 32.24
CA ASP A 394 -2.96 -18.66 32.45
C ASP A 394 -3.37 -19.44 31.19
N ALA A 395 -3.04 -18.94 30.00
CA ALA A 395 -3.48 -19.47 28.71
C ALA A 395 -2.38 -19.37 27.62
N PRO A 396 -1.25 -20.09 27.77
CA PRO A 396 -0.15 -20.03 26.80
C PRO A 396 -0.50 -20.65 25.43
N VAL A 397 -1.40 -21.64 25.38
CA VAL A 397 -1.86 -22.25 24.12
C VAL A 397 -2.75 -21.28 23.36
N ASP A 398 -3.75 -20.69 24.02
CA ASP A 398 -4.64 -19.70 23.42
C ASP A 398 -3.84 -18.49 22.90
N THR A 399 -2.84 -18.03 23.67
CA THR A 399 -1.91 -16.97 23.24
C THR A 399 -1.20 -17.30 21.91
N ARG A 400 -0.74 -18.55 21.75
CA ARG A 400 -0.10 -19.01 20.52
C ARG A 400 -1.11 -19.04 19.37
N ASP A 401 -2.30 -19.56 19.61
CA ASP A 401 -3.33 -19.73 18.61
C ASP A 401 -3.87 -18.38 18.13
N ASP A 402 -4.11 -17.42 19.03
CA ASP A 402 -4.56 -16.07 18.69
C ASP A 402 -3.54 -15.34 17.80
N ILE A 403 -2.26 -15.37 18.17
CA ILE A 403 -1.20 -14.74 17.37
C ILE A 403 -1.04 -15.46 16.02
N THR A 404 -1.09 -16.80 16.01
CA THR A 404 -0.98 -17.58 14.78
C THR A 404 -2.14 -17.30 13.84
N ASN A 405 -3.37 -17.35 14.35
CA ASN A 405 -4.59 -17.05 13.60
C ASN A 405 -4.53 -15.66 13.00
N ARG A 406 -4.10 -14.66 13.80
CA ARG A 406 -3.94 -13.29 13.31
C ARG A 406 -2.91 -13.18 12.19
N ILE A 407 -1.76 -13.86 12.29
CA ILE A 407 -0.75 -13.85 11.22
C ILE A 407 -1.33 -14.40 9.91
N PHE A 408 -2.10 -15.50 9.98
CA PHE A 408 -2.78 -16.03 8.80
C PHE A 408 -3.86 -15.08 8.27
N GLU A 409 -4.69 -14.47 9.12
CA GLU A 409 -5.67 -13.46 8.71
C GLU A 409 -5.04 -12.29 7.95
N LEU A 410 -3.92 -11.75 8.46
CA LEU A 410 -3.20 -10.65 7.80
C LEU A 410 -2.55 -11.09 6.49
N SER A 411 -2.12 -12.35 6.40
CA SER A 411 -1.51 -12.92 5.20
C SER A 411 -2.55 -13.27 4.13
N ASP A 412 -3.76 -13.65 4.54
CA ASP A 412 -4.87 -14.10 3.69
C ASP A 412 -5.85 -12.99 3.32
N ALA A 413 -5.67 -11.78 3.86
CA ALA A 413 -6.43 -10.61 3.49
C ALA A 413 -6.40 -10.36 1.96
N SER A 414 -7.46 -9.75 1.43
CA SER A 414 -7.55 -9.37 0.01
C SER A 414 -7.78 -7.85 -0.09
N PRO A 415 -6.78 -7.06 -0.50
CA PRO A 415 -5.40 -7.46 -0.81
C PRO A 415 -4.58 -7.88 0.44
N PRO A 416 -3.47 -8.62 0.26
CA PRO A 416 -2.66 -9.12 1.38
C PRO A 416 -2.01 -7.96 2.15
N ILE A 417 -2.19 -7.94 3.46
CA ILE A 417 -1.57 -6.94 4.35
C ILE A 417 -0.08 -7.26 4.53
N LEU A 418 0.30 -8.54 4.49
CA LEU A 418 1.68 -9.02 4.57
C LEU A 418 2.18 -9.52 3.21
N PRO A 419 2.54 -8.63 2.26
CA PRO A 419 2.92 -9.02 0.91
C PRO A 419 4.26 -9.77 0.83
N SER A 420 5.01 -9.89 1.94
CA SER A 420 6.21 -10.73 2.01
C SER A 420 5.92 -12.23 2.06
N VAL A 421 4.71 -12.61 2.46
CA VAL A 421 4.27 -14.00 2.52
C VAL A 421 3.67 -14.38 1.17
N ARG A 422 3.86 -15.64 0.75
CA ARG A 422 3.40 -16.18 -0.54
C ARG A 422 4.01 -15.49 -1.75
N GLN A 423 5.23 -14.97 -1.61
CA GLN A 423 5.96 -14.40 -2.73
C GLN A 423 6.50 -15.50 -3.63
N ASN A 424 6.42 -15.29 -4.94
CA ASN A 424 7.07 -16.15 -5.90
C ASN A 424 8.56 -15.78 -5.96
N VAL A 425 9.43 -16.71 -5.57
CA VAL A 425 10.87 -16.46 -5.45
C VAL A 425 11.63 -17.35 -6.44
N PRO A 426 12.56 -16.80 -7.24
CA PRO A 426 13.40 -17.60 -8.11
C PRO A 426 14.23 -18.62 -7.32
N MET A 427 14.35 -19.85 -7.85
CA MET A 427 15.13 -20.92 -7.21
C MET A 427 16.58 -20.53 -6.97
N ARG A 428 17.14 -19.68 -7.84
CA ARG A 428 18.49 -19.12 -7.69
C ARG A 428 18.66 -18.32 -6.39
N TRP A 429 17.65 -17.55 -5.99
CA TRP A 429 17.70 -16.76 -4.76
C TRP A 429 17.67 -17.66 -3.53
N LEU A 430 16.86 -18.72 -3.57
CA LEU A 430 16.82 -19.73 -2.51
C LEU A 430 18.15 -20.48 -2.40
N ALA A 431 18.78 -20.83 -3.53
CA ALA A 431 20.11 -21.44 -3.54
C ALA A 431 21.17 -20.50 -2.92
N PHE A 432 21.10 -19.21 -3.23
CA PHE A 432 21.98 -18.20 -2.63
C PHE A 432 21.74 -18.04 -1.12
N GLU A 433 20.48 -18.04 -0.69
CA GLU A 433 20.13 -17.99 0.74
C GLU A 433 20.69 -19.21 1.50
N ARG A 434 20.51 -20.42 0.93
CA ARG A 434 21.07 -21.66 1.51
C ARG A 434 22.59 -21.62 1.60
N PHE A 435 23.24 -21.05 0.58
CA PHE A 435 24.69 -20.83 0.60
C PHE A 435 25.12 -19.91 1.74
N LEU A 436 24.43 -18.77 1.93
CA LEU A 436 24.73 -17.84 3.03
C LEU A 436 24.51 -18.50 4.41
N MET A 437 23.43 -19.27 4.57
CA MET A 437 23.17 -20.02 5.80
C MET A 437 24.25 -21.07 6.06
N ALA A 438 24.71 -21.77 5.02
CA ALA A 438 25.78 -22.75 5.14
C ALA A 438 27.12 -22.09 5.51
N ILE A 439 27.45 -20.91 4.97
CA ILE A 439 28.63 -20.14 5.39
C ILE A 439 28.54 -19.79 6.88
N SER A 440 27.38 -19.32 7.34
CA SER A 440 27.19 -18.97 8.75
C SER A 440 27.32 -20.18 9.68
N ALA A 441 26.89 -21.36 9.25
CA ALA A 441 26.90 -22.58 10.06
C ALA A 441 28.25 -23.30 10.08
N TYR A 442 28.94 -23.34 8.94
CA TYR A 442 30.13 -24.18 8.74
C TYR A 442 31.43 -23.38 8.52
N GLY A 443 31.34 -22.07 8.34
CA GLY A 443 32.47 -21.24 7.91
C GLY A 443 32.85 -21.48 6.44
N LEU A 444 33.77 -20.67 5.92
CA LEU A 444 34.22 -20.74 4.51
C LEU A 444 35.18 -21.91 4.21
N THR A 445 35.52 -22.73 5.20
CA THR A 445 36.61 -23.72 5.09
C THR A 445 36.20 -25.10 4.58
N ASP A 446 34.92 -25.47 4.67
CA ASP A 446 34.43 -26.80 4.29
C ASP A 446 33.63 -26.75 2.97
N THR A 447 34.36 -26.70 1.85
CA THR A 447 33.79 -26.53 0.50
C THR A 447 32.88 -27.69 0.08
N SER A 448 33.07 -28.90 0.62
CA SER A 448 32.24 -30.06 0.30
C SER A 448 30.82 -29.91 0.86
N LYS A 449 30.70 -29.50 2.13
CA LYS A 449 29.40 -29.25 2.79
C LYS A 449 28.68 -28.04 2.22
N LEU A 450 29.42 -27.00 1.82
CA LEU A 450 28.88 -25.85 1.10
C LEU A 450 28.26 -26.29 -0.23
N CYS A 451 28.93 -27.15 -1.01
CA CYS A 451 28.39 -27.66 -2.27
C CYS A 451 27.17 -28.58 -2.09
N GLU A 452 27.09 -29.38 -1.03
CA GLU A 452 25.90 -30.19 -0.72
C GLU A 452 24.70 -29.31 -0.34
N ALA A 453 24.91 -28.25 0.45
CA ALA A 453 23.85 -27.34 0.89
C ALA A 453 23.19 -26.55 -0.27
N ILE A 454 23.92 -26.33 -1.37
CA ILE A 454 23.43 -25.62 -2.57
C ILE A 454 22.61 -26.53 -3.50
N LYS A 455 22.82 -27.86 -3.45
CA LYS A 455 22.22 -28.82 -4.41
C LYS A 455 20.81 -29.29 -4.07
N GLY A 456 20.39 -29.18 -2.81
CA GLY A 456 18.99 -29.42 -2.42
C GLY A 456 18.11 -28.24 -2.78
#